data_AF-A0A1L7WAV7-F1
#
_entry.id   AF-A0A1L7WAV7-F1
#
_cell.length_a   1.000
_cell.length_b   1.000
_cell.length_c   1.000
_cell.angle_alpha   90.00
_cell.angle_beta   90.00
_cell.angle_gamma   90.00
#
_symmetry.space_group_name_H-M   'P 1'
#
loop_
_entity.id
_entity.type
_entity.pdbx_description
1 polymer ?
#
loop_
_entity_poly.entity_id
_entity_poly.type
_entity_poly.pdbx_seq_one_letter_code
_entity_poly.pdbx_strand_id
1 'polypeptide(L)'
;MSGSSTPRGCGNPSVGSFSKFDPKLAPGHDRARQRTHESTWVKLVEAVPKDEEDWRLARQSHAFSNPEEMVKTLEDLLDGRKKSQLYKIVYLASRYAILNGDPSRTEAIYSDLRECLDNPNLEDNMLDIYMASVVKFIKALDDLFLKGLLHRAFELVLYIPINISHLRLYGPHKERFSTCFSIQKPPAEIQGSLLLSIPFLVHYLVPELSLTSIQNAFGTTIHSPAEYRVFEGALQGLYMLPRLPPRPIEVLNIPQSLLSGISELVTKLRGYNPRPSYVPSNTDMYCYQWPDEKGCLTDELWNVLTSQSPLKEGEHRLSKLYAIHHDKGRLPTPERHVHVLVPVIDAPVAVSRVSPDPGVHDRKWRHQWEAEQCIVMQPGTVLLPEQPVDYLALLFLITSTDLVHRAVVRP
;
A
#
# COMPACT_ATOMS: atom_id res chain seq x y z
N MET A 1 29.82 -75.54 -54.01
CA MET A 1 30.28 -76.44 -52.93
C MET A 1 29.77 -75.84 -51.63
N SER A 2 28.71 -76.38 -51.03
CA SER A 2 28.76 -77.22 -49.82
C SER A 2 29.58 -76.56 -48.70
N GLY A 3 29.06 -76.27 -47.50
CA GLY A 3 27.83 -76.68 -46.86
C GLY A 3 27.60 -75.94 -45.52
N SER A 4 26.51 -76.34 -44.88
CA SER A 4 25.90 -75.89 -43.62
C SER A 4 26.71 -76.15 -42.35
N SER A 5 26.51 -75.31 -41.31
CA SER A 5 25.99 -75.74 -39.98
C SER A 5 25.94 -74.60 -38.94
N THR A 6 24.76 -74.34 -38.38
CA THR A 6 24.49 -73.77 -37.03
C THR A 6 24.37 -74.95 -36.02
N PRO A 7 24.57 -74.81 -34.67
CA PRO A 7 23.75 -73.91 -33.82
C PRO A 7 24.32 -73.40 -32.45
N ARG A 8 23.59 -72.40 -31.91
CA ARG A 8 23.27 -72.02 -30.50
C ARG A 8 24.32 -72.12 -29.39
N GLY A 9 24.50 -70.98 -28.69
CA GLY A 9 24.91 -70.91 -27.28
C GLY A 9 24.83 -69.47 -26.73
N CYS A 10 23.97 -69.25 -25.74
CA CYS A 10 23.75 -67.98 -25.03
C CYS A 10 24.98 -67.51 -24.23
N GLY A 11 25.08 -66.19 -24.02
CA GLY A 11 25.80 -65.62 -22.87
C GLY A 11 26.73 -64.44 -23.21
N ASN A 12 26.21 -63.21 -23.08
CA ASN A 12 27.02 -62.02 -22.76
C ASN A 12 27.46 -62.09 -21.27
N PRO A 13 28.44 -61.31 -20.74
CA PRO A 13 28.78 -59.95 -21.19
C PRO A 13 30.26 -59.48 -21.03
N SER A 14 30.47 -58.22 -21.44
CA SER A 14 31.48 -57.25 -20.94
C SER A 14 32.93 -57.52 -21.37
N VAL A 15 33.69 -56.56 -21.92
CA VAL A 15 33.89 -55.18 -21.48
C VAL A 15 34.36 -54.34 -22.69
N GLY A 16 33.91 -53.08 -22.77
CA GLY A 16 34.69 -52.01 -23.42
C GLY A 16 34.06 -51.43 -24.68
N SER A 17 33.32 -50.32 -24.53
CA SER A 17 33.36 -49.27 -25.54
C SER A 17 33.00 -47.92 -24.93
N PHE A 18 33.87 -46.96 -25.18
CA PHE A 18 33.80 -45.55 -24.85
C PHE A 18 32.41 -44.96 -25.13
N SER A 19 31.75 -44.44 -24.08
CA SER A 19 30.65 -43.49 -24.24
C SER A 19 31.17 -42.08 -24.02
N LYS A 20 30.82 -41.22 -24.98
CA LYS A 20 31.17 -39.81 -25.10
C LYS A 20 30.77 -39.07 -23.82
N PHE A 21 31.66 -38.20 -23.35
CA PHE A 21 31.31 -37.15 -22.40
C PHE A 21 30.23 -36.27 -23.03
N ASP A 22 29.04 -36.25 -22.43
CA ASP A 22 27.96 -35.33 -22.76
C ASP A 22 27.90 -34.29 -21.61
N PRO A 23 28.37 -33.05 -21.80
CA PRO A 23 28.43 -32.06 -20.74
C PRO A 23 27.08 -31.35 -20.61
N LYS A 24 26.02 -32.07 -20.23
CA LYS A 24 24.75 -31.45 -19.82
C LYS A 24 24.10 -32.22 -18.67
N LEU A 25 23.63 -31.44 -17.69
CA LEU A 25 22.91 -31.79 -16.46
C LEU A 25 23.81 -32.10 -15.25
N ALA A 26 24.39 -31.04 -14.67
CA ALA A 26 24.59 -30.99 -13.23
C ALA A 26 23.25 -30.60 -12.56
N PRO A 27 22.49 -31.52 -11.94
CA PRO A 27 21.26 -31.20 -11.25
C PRO A 27 21.61 -30.95 -9.78
N GLY A 28 22.11 -29.76 -9.47
CA GLY A 28 22.59 -29.46 -8.10
C GLY A 28 22.08 -28.15 -7.52
N HIS A 29 22.25 -27.05 -8.25
CA HIS A 29 22.07 -25.72 -7.67
C HIS A 29 20.66 -25.14 -7.85
N ASP A 30 20.02 -25.32 -9.01
CA ASP A 30 18.72 -24.69 -9.27
C ASP A 30 17.57 -25.35 -8.51
N ARG A 31 17.56 -26.69 -8.41
CA ARG A 31 16.54 -27.43 -7.63
C ARG A 31 16.68 -27.15 -6.13
N ALA A 32 17.90 -26.97 -5.62
CA ALA A 32 18.13 -26.63 -4.22
C ALA A 32 17.66 -25.20 -3.90
N ARG A 33 17.99 -24.22 -4.76
CA ARG A 33 17.51 -22.83 -4.63
C ARG A 33 15.99 -22.71 -4.72
N GLN A 34 15.36 -23.44 -5.63
CA GLN A 34 13.89 -23.48 -5.74
C GLN A 34 13.23 -24.07 -4.49
N ARG A 35 13.77 -25.16 -3.92
CA ARG A 35 13.26 -25.73 -2.66
C ARG A 35 13.37 -24.77 -1.48
N THR A 36 14.47 -24.01 -1.39
CA THR A 36 14.62 -23.00 -0.34
C THR A 36 13.61 -21.86 -0.47
N HIS A 37 13.28 -21.41 -1.69
CA HIS A 37 12.30 -20.34 -1.88
C HIS A 37 10.88 -20.78 -1.52
N GLU A 38 10.47 -21.98 -1.93
CA GLU A 38 9.15 -22.52 -1.57
C GLU A 38 8.99 -22.71 -0.07
N SER A 39 10.03 -23.16 0.64
CA SER A 39 9.97 -23.26 2.10
C SER A 39 9.75 -21.91 2.80
N THR A 40 10.26 -20.81 2.22
CA THR A 40 10.03 -19.46 2.74
C THR A 40 8.57 -19.03 2.57
N TRP A 41 7.97 -19.35 1.42
CA TRP A 41 6.55 -19.08 1.18
C TRP A 41 5.63 -19.90 2.10
N VAL A 42 5.97 -21.16 2.36
CA VAL A 42 5.24 -21.99 3.33
C VAL A 42 5.30 -21.37 4.72
N LYS A 43 6.49 -20.98 5.20
CA LYS A 43 6.65 -20.31 6.50
C LYS A 43 5.91 -18.98 6.58
N LEU A 44 5.84 -18.23 5.48
CA LEU A 44 5.03 -17.02 5.42
C LEU A 44 3.55 -17.37 5.65
N VAL A 45 2.99 -18.30 4.88
CA VAL A 45 1.58 -18.70 4.98
C VAL A 45 1.22 -19.28 6.36
N GLU A 46 2.15 -19.97 7.01
CA GLU A 46 1.98 -20.50 8.36
C GLU A 46 1.99 -19.39 9.43
N ALA A 47 2.76 -18.32 9.22
CA ALA A 47 2.89 -17.22 10.18
C ALA A 47 1.80 -16.15 10.06
N VAL A 48 1.09 -16.09 8.92
CA VAL A 48 0.06 -15.07 8.68
C VAL A 48 -1.22 -15.38 9.45
N PRO A 49 -1.73 -14.46 10.28
CA PRO A 49 -3.02 -14.62 10.94
C PRO A 49 -4.17 -14.69 9.92
N LYS A 50 -5.06 -15.69 10.04
CA LYS A 50 -6.10 -15.97 9.03
C LYS A 50 -7.48 -15.50 9.45
N ASP A 51 -7.75 -15.45 10.74
CA ASP A 51 -9.00 -15.00 11.34
C ASP A 51 -8.75 -14.11 12.58
N GLU A 52 -9.83 -13.58 13.15
CA GLU A 52 -9.77 -12.67 14.30
C GLU A 52 -9.11 -13.29 15.54
N GLU A 53 -9.26 -14.59 15.74
CA GLU A 53 -8.66 -15.28 16.87
C GLU A 53 -7.15 -15.42 16.68
N ASP A 54 -6.69 -15.76 15.47
CA ASP A 54 -5.27 -15.74 15.12
C ASP A 54 -4.64 -14.35 15.34
N TRP A 55 -5.32 -13.27 14.92
CA TRP A 55 -4.85 -11.90 15.13
C TRP A 55 -4.71 -11.57 16.62
N ARG A 56 -5.70 -11.97 17.42
CA ARG A 56 -5.68 -11.78 18.88
C ARG A 56 -4.53 -12.55 19.53
N LEU A 57 -4.34 -13.82 19.17
CA LEU A 57 -3.27 -14.67 19.69
C LEU A 57 -1.88 -14.16 19.28
N ALA A 58 -1.71 -13.74 18.01
CA ALA A 58 -0.46 -13.19 17.52
C ALA A 58 -0.05 -11.91 18.26
N ARG A 59 -1.01 -11.01 18.53
CA ARG A 59 -0.75 -9.80 19.34
C ARG A 59 -0.33 -10.14 20.76
N GLN A 60 -0.98 -11.12 21.38
CA GLN A 60 -0.61 -11.56 22.73
C GLN A 60 0.80 -12.18 22.76
N SER A 61 1.15 -13.03 21.78
CA SER A 61 2.46 -13.68 21.74
C SER A 61 3.61 -12.71 21.46
N HIS A 62 3.32 -11.58 20.80
CA HIS A 62 4.32 -10.56 20.46
C HIS A 62 4.22 -9.32 21.37
N ALA A 63 3.55 -9.41 22.52
CA ALA A 63 3.39 -8.30 23.49
C ALA A 63 2.86 -7.00 22.84
N PHE A 64 1.95 -7.17 21.87
CA PHE A 64 1.34 -6.10 21.07
C PHE A 64 -0.16 -5.97 21.30
N SER A 65 -0.66 -6.45 22.45
CA SER A 65 -2.08 -6.41 22.84
C SER A 65 -2.44 -5.29 23.83
N ASN A 66 -1.45 -4.72 24.53
CA ASN A 66 -1.65 -3.71 25.57
C ASN A 66 -0.80 -2.47 25.27
N PRO A 67 -1.31 -1.23 25.45
CA PRO A 67 -0.58 0.00 25.12
C PRO A 67 0.85 0.09 25.70
N GLU A 68 1.02 -0.20 26.99
CA GLU A 68 2.33 -0.11 27.66
C GLU A 68 3.32 -1.15 27.09
N GLU A 69 2.83 -2.36 26.83
CA GLU A 69 3.64 -3.43 26.24
C GLU A 69 4.00 -3.13 24.79
N MET A 70 3.09 -2.53 24.03
CA MET A 70 3.31 -2.15 22.64
C MET A 70 4.46 -1.15 22.49
N VAL A 71 4.48 -0.08 23.31
CA VAL A 71 5.55 0.92 23.28
C VAL A 71 6.88 0.28 23.64
N LYS A 72 6.92 -0.45 24.75
CA LYS A 72 8.14 -1.14 25.21
C LYS A 72 8.67 -2.14 24.17
N THR A 73 7.77 -2.90 23.55
CA THR A 73 8.11 -3.85 22.49
C THR A 73 8.70 -3.12 21.29
N LEU A 74 8.13 -1.99 20.90
CA LEU A 74 8.67 -1.21 19.78
C LEU A 74 10.05 -0.62 20.11
N GLU A 75 10.24 -0.06 21.31
CA GLU A 75 11.54 0.42 21.79
C GLU A 75 12.59 -0.71 21.74
N ASP A 76 12.23 -1.90 22.23
CA ASP A 76 13.11 -3.06 22.21
C ASP A 76 13.44 -3.54 20.79
N LEU A 77 12.46 -3.49 19.87
CA LEU A 77 12.67 -3.88 18.47
C LEU A 77 13.49 -2.84 17.70
N LEU A 78 13.44 -1.57 18.07
CA LEU A 78 14.19 -0.49 17.42
C LEU A 78 15.51 -0.15 18.12
N ASP A 79 15.87 -0.86 19.20
CA ASP A 79 17.16 -0.72 19.87
C ASP A 79 18.31 -1.18 18.95
N GLY A 80 19.13 -0.23 18.52
CA GLY A 80 20.28 -0.47 17.66
C GLY A 80 21.36 -1.36 18.26
N ARG A 81 21.37 -1.56 19.59
CA ARG A 81 22.28 -2.51 20.24
C ARG A 81 21.83 -3.95 20.03
N LYS A 82 20.51 -4.20 20.02
CA LYS A 82 19.94 -5.54 19.80
C LYS A 82 19.97 -5.94 18.33
N LYS A 83 20.05 -4.97 17.41
CA LYS A 83 20.07 -5.17 15.96
C LYS A 83 19.00 -6.18 15.50
N SER A 84 17.77 -6.01 15.99
CA SER A 84 16.63 -6.87 15.61
C SER A 84 16.43 -6.87 14.08
N GLN A 85 15.69 -7.84 13.55
CA GLN A 85 15.36 -7.83 12.11
C GLN A 85 14.60 -6.57 11.71
N LEU A 86 13.66 -6.09 12.54
CA LEU A 86 12.95 -4.84 12.29
C LEU A 86 13.91 -3.65 12.28
N TYR A 87 14.83 -3.56 13.25
CA TYR A 87 15.86 -2.52 13.27
C TYR A 87 16.70 -2.53 11.99
N LYS A 88 17.19 -3.71 11.55
CA LYS A 88 18.00 -3.84 10.34
C LYS A 88 17.23 -3.36 9.10
N ILE A 89 15.93 -3.63 9.01
CA ILE A 89 15.07 -3.16 7.90
C ILE A 89 14.90 -1.65 7.94
N VAL A 90 14.55 -1.08 9.09
CA VAL A 90 14.34 0.37 9.24
C VAL A 90 15.67 1.10 9.01
N TYR A 91 16.79 0.54 9.46
CA TYR A 91 18.12 1.08 9.23
C TYR A 91 18.49 1.08 7.73
N LEU A 92 18.30 -0.04 7.02
CA LEU A 92 18.47 -0.11 5.56
C LEU A 92 17.60 0.90 4.83
N ALA A 93 16.32 1.04 5.23
CA ALA A 93 15.40 2.02 4.66
C ALA A 93 15.89 3.46 4.88
N SER A 94 16.40 3.79 6.08
CA SER A 94 16.96 5.12 6.37
C SER A 94 18.15 5.45 5.48
N ARG A 95 19.05 4.48 5.27
CA ARG A 95 20.25 4.65 4.43
C ARG A 95 19.90 4.84 2.97
N TYR A 96 18.91 4.09 2.48
CA TYR A 96 18.37 4.29 1.15
C TYR A 96 17.81 5.72 0.96
N ALA A 97 17.04 6.22 1.93
CA ALA A 97 16.50 7.57 1.87
C ALA A 97 17.60 8.64 1.87
N ILE A 98 18.66 8.47 2.67
CA ILE A 98 19.81 9.39 2.67
C ILE A 98 20.51 9.38 1.31
N LEU A 99 20.83 8.20 0.75
CA LEU A 99 21.52 8.09 -0.54
C LEU A 99 20.70 8.66 -1.70
N ASN A 100 19.37 8.58 -1.63
CA ASN A 100 18.51 9.18 -2.63
C ASN A 100 18.60 10.72 -2.63
N GLY A 101 18.79 11.34 -1.46
CA GLY A 101 18.98 12.78 -1.32
C GLY A 101 20.42 13.26 -1.51
N ASP A 102 21.40 12.45 -1.11
CA ASP A 102 22.83 12.78 -1.15
C ASP A 102 23.69 11.56 -1.51
N PRO A 103 23.93 11.33 -2.82
CA PRO A 103 24.76 10.23 -3.30
C PRO A 103 26.23 10.33 -2.89
N SER A 104 26.73 11.51 -2.46
CA SER A 104 28.13 11.69 -2.08
C SER A 104 28.52 10.90 -0.83
N ARG A 105 27.54 10.47 -0.04
CA ARG A 105 27.72 9.72 1.21
C ARG A 105 27.81 8.20 1.04
N THR A 106 27.87 7.71 -0.21
CA THR A 106 27.84 6.27 -0.54
C THR A 106 28.84 5.44 0.24
N GLU A 107 30.13 5.82 0.24
CA GLU A 107 31.19 5.04 0.87
C GLU A 107 30.98 4.90 2.39
N ALA A 108 30.68 6.02 3.07
CA ALA A 108 30.40 6.03 4.51
C ALA A 108 29.17 5.18 4.85
N ILE A 109 28.11 5.30 4.05
CA ILE A 109 26.87 4.54 4.27
C ILE A 109 27.07 3.04 4.06
N TYR A 110 27.85 2.63 3.06
CA TYR A 110 28.15 1.22 2.87
C TYR A 110 28.99 0.65 4.01
N SER A 111 29.92 1.42 4.57
CA SER A 111 30.65 1.03 5.78
C SER A 111 29.70 0.82 6.97
N ASP A 112 28.83 1.79 7.26
CA ASP A 112 27.80 1.70 8.30
C ASP A 112 26.89 0.47 8.13
N LEU A 113 26.47 0.19 6.90
CA LEU A 113 25.59 -0.94 6.60
C LEU A 113 26.29 -2.28 6.85
N ARG A 114 27.56 -2.42 6.49
CA ARG A 114 28.34 -3.63 6.76
C ARG A 114 28.47 -3.90 8.25
N GLU A 115 28.67 -2.85 9.04
CA GLU A 115 28.71 -2.94 10.50
C GLU A 115 27.34 -3.33 11.08
N CYS A 116 26.25 -2.70 10.62
CA CYS A 116 24.89 -3.01 11.06
C CYS A 116 24.48 -4.45 10.73
N LEU A 117 24.92 -4.96 9.57
CA LEU A 117 24.62 -6.32 9.11
C LEU A 117 25.61 -7.38 9.63
N ASP A 118 26.61 -6.97 10.42
CA ASP A 118 27.67 -7.85 10.95
C ASP A 118 28.40 -8.62 9.83
N ASN A 119 28.60 -7.97 8.67
CA ASN A 119 29.25 -8.57 7.51
C ASN A 119 30.17 -7.57 6.78
N PRO A 120 31.47 -7.54 7.13
CA PRO A 120 32.44 -6.59 6.55
C PRO A 120 32.74 -6.87 5.08
N ASN A 121 32.53 -8.10 4.60
CA ASN A 121 32.87 -8.51 3.24
C ASN A 121 31.68 -8.43 2.29
N LEU A 122 30.57 -7.81 2.71
CA LEU A 122 29.38 -7.69 1.88
C LEU A 122 29.66 -6.75 0.69
N GLU A 123 29.43 -7.23 -0.52
CA GLU A 123 29.65 -6.46 -1.75
C GLU A 123 28.67 -5.27 -1.86
N ASP A 124 29.13 -4.18 -2.47
CA ASP A 124 28.34 -2.95 -2.68
C ASP A 124 27.01 -3.23 -3.40
N ASN A 125 27.07 -4.01 -4.49
CA ASN A 125 25.87 -4.40 -5.25
C ASN A 125 24.85 -5.17 -4.37
N MET A 126 25.33 -5.97 -3.41
CA MET A 126 24.43 -6.67 -2.49
C MET A 126 23.75 -5.71 -1.50
N LEU A 127 24.44 -4.65 -1.07
CA LEU A 127 23.84 -3.59 -0.26
C LEU A 127 22.73 -2.87 -1.02
N ASP A 128 22.97 -2.53 -2.29
CA ASP A 128 21.95 -1.93 -3.16
C ASP A 128 20.73 -2.83 -3.32
N ILE A 129 20.95 -4.13 -3.55
CA ILE A 129 19.87 -5.11 -3.66
C ILE A 129 19.06 -5.18 -2.35
N TYR A 130 19.72 -5.15 -1.19
CA TYR A 130 19.05 -5.21 0.11
C TYR A 130 18.20 -3.96 0.36
N MET A 131 18.76 -2.78 0.15
CA MET A 131 18.02 -1.52 0.27
C MET A 131 16.82 -1.48 -0.69
N ALA A 132 17.02 -1.82 -1.96
CA ALA A 132 15.95 -1.87 -2.94
C ALA A 132 14.86 -2.91 -2.59
N SER A 133 15.25 -4.03 -1.97
CA SER A 133 14.29 -5.06 -1.53
C SER A 133 13.42 -4.58 -0.37
N VAL A 134 13.99 -3.82 0.57
CA VAL A 134 13.22 -3.17 1.64
C VAL A 134 12.20 -2.20 1.05
N VAL A 135 12.59 -1.35 0.10
CA VAL A 135 11.65 -0.42 -0.55
C VAL A 135 10.53 -1.15 -1.29
N LYS A 136 10.85 -2.25 -1.98
CA LYS A 136 9.82 -3.08 -2.64
C LYS A 136 8.88 -3.75 -1.63
N PHE A 137 9.38 -4.13 -0.45
CA PHE A 137 8.56 -4.67 0.64
C PHE A 137 7.64 -3.60 1.24
N ILE A 138 8.12 -2.38 1.46
CA ILE A 138 7.27 -1.23 1.87
C ILE A 138 6.08 -1.09 0.91
N LYS A 139 6.36 -1.08 -0.41
CA LYS A 139 5.31 -1.01 -1.43
C LYS A 139 4.37 -2.22 -1.47
N ALA A 140 4.74 -3.35 -0.87
CA ALA A 140 3.88 -4.52 -0.75
C ALA A 140 2.96 -4.42 0.47
N LEU A 141 3.44 -3.88 1.59
CA LEU A 141 2.59 -3.55 2.75
C LEU A 141 1.58 -2.46 2.41
N ASP A 142 2.02 -1.45 1.66
CA ASP A 142 1.20 -0.39 1.09
C ASP A 142 0.02 -0.93 0.26
N ASP A 143 0.28 -1.91 -0.62
CA ASP A 143 -0.75 -2.59 -1.41
C ASP A 143 -1.76 -3.34 -0.52
N LEU A 144 -1.30 -4.03 0.52
CA LEU A 144 -2.17 -4.71 1.48
C LEU A 144 -3.05 -3.72 2.27
N PHE A 145 -2.47 -2.59 2.68
CA PHE A 145 -3.21 -1.51 3.34
C PHE A 145 -4.37 -1.03 2.44
N LEU A 146 -4.06 -0.70 1.17
CA LEU A 146 -5.04 -0.21 0.21
C LEU A 146 -6.10 -1.25 -0.18
N LYS A 147 -5.74 -2.53 -0.24
CA LYS A 147 -6.69 -3.63 -0.46
C LYS A 147 -7.64 -3.86 0.71
N GLY A 148 -7.37 -3.28 1.87
CA GLY A 148 -8.30 -3.23 3.00
C GLY A 148 -7.87 -3.96 4.25
N LEU A 149 -6.62 -4.44 4.31
CA LEU A 149 -6.05 -4.92 5.57
C LEU A 149 -5.74 -3.77 6.54
N LEU A 150 -5.70 -2.52 6.05
CA LEU A 150 -5.53 -1.30 6.85
C LEU A 150 -4.31 -1.41 7.79
N HIS A 151 -4.39 -0.92 9.04
CA HIS A 151 -3.27 -0.88 9.97
C HIS A 151 -2.62 -2.26 10.22
N ARG A 152 -3.41 -3.34 10.15
CA ARG A 152 -2.92 -4.70 10.28
C ARG A 152 -1.86 -5.06 9.22
N ALA A 153 -1.88 -4.42 8.04
CA ALA A 153 -0.84 -4.60 7.03
C ALA A 153 0.54 -4.24 7.56
N PHE A 154 0.64 -3.19 8.38
CA PHE A 154 1.91 -2.76 8.95
C PHE A 154 2.28 -3.55 10.20
N GLU A 155 1.32 -4.08 10.95
CA GLU A 155 1.58 -5.01 12.05
C GLU A 155 2.28 -6.30 11.60
N LEU A 156 2.12 -6.69 10.33
CA LEU A 156 2.72 -7.91 9.78
C LEU A 156 4.23 -8.00 10.00
N VAL A 157 4.94 -6.87 10.10
CA VAL A 157 6.38 -6.84 10.38
C VAL A 157 6.75 -7.51 11.71
N LEU A 158 5.79 -7.66 12.62
CA LEU A 158 5.95 -8.37 13.89
C LEU A 158 5.77 -9.88 13.74
N TYR A 159 4.87 -10.32 12.86
CA TYR A 159 4.39 -11.70 12.83
C TYR A 159 5.04 -12.53 11.73
N ILE A 160 5.36 -11.92 10.58
CA ILE A 160 5.87 -12.66 9.42
C ILE A 160 7.41 -12.74 9.44
N PRO A 161 8.00 -13.74 8.77
CA PRO A 161 9.45 -13.83 8.65
C PRO A 161 10.03 -12.68 7.79
N ILE A 162 10.64 -11.67 8.43
CA ILE A 162 11.15 -10.45 7.77
C ILE A 162 12.67 -10.39 7.56
N ASN A 163 13.40 -11.50 7.64
CA ASN A 163 14.82 -11.51 7.31
C ASN A 163 15.08 -10.90 5.92
N ILE A 164 16.20 -10.19 5.75
CA ILE A 164 16.54 -9.48 4.49
C ILE A 164 16.49 -10.42 3.27
N SER A 165 16.88 -11.69 3.44
CA SER A 165 16.78 -12.72 2.40
C SER A 165 15.35 -13.00 1.95
N HIS A 166 14.36 -12.91 2.85
CA HIS A 166 12.95 -13.11 2.54
C HIS A 166 12.36 -11.90 1.82
N LEU A 167 12.77 -10.67 2.19
CA LEU A 167 12.28 -9.45 1.54
C LEU A 167 12.60 -9.39 0.04
N ARG A 168 13.74 -9.99 -0.35
CA ARG A 168 14.12 -10.19 -1.76
C ARG A 168 13.13 -11.05 -2.54
N LEU A 169 12.33 -11.87 -1.86
CA LEU A 169 11.27 -12.69 -2.47
C LEU A 169 9.92 -11.96 -2.45
N TYR A 170 9.55 -11.36 -1.32
CA TYR A 170 8.23 -10.75 -1.15
C TYR A 170 8.00 -9.55 -2.07
N GLY A 171 8.96 -8.61 -2.09
CA GLY A 171 8.82 -7.35 -2.82
C GLY A 171 8.67 -7.52 -4.35
N PRO A 172 9.51 -8.33 -5.03
CA PRO A 172 9.37 -8.58 -6.47
C PRO A 172 8.13 -9.40 -6.86
N HIS A 173 7.61 -10.24 -5.96
CA HIS A 173 6.48 -11.13 -6.23
C HIS A 173 5.21 -10.66 -5.50
N LYS A 174 4.84 -9.39 -5.67
CA LYS A 174 3.75 -8.73 -4.94
C LYS A 174 2.42 -9.48 -5.02
N GLU A 175 2.02 -9.96 -6.20
CA GLU A 175 0.75 -10.69 -6.36
C GLU A 175 0.73 -11.95 -5.51
N ARG A 176 1.79 -12.77 -5.59
CA ARG A 176 1.94 -13.98 -4.77
C ARG A 176 1.96 -13.64 -3.29
N PHE A 177 2.68 -12.59 -2.90
CA PHE A 177 2.70 -12.11 -1.52
C PHE A 177 1.28 -11.76 -1.05
N SER A 178 0.54 -10.92 -1.79
CA SER A 178 -0.80 -10.50 -1.40
C SER A 178 -1.80 -11.67 -1.31
N THR A 179 -1.64 -12.73 -2.14
CA THR A 179 -2.50 -13.94 -2.05
C THR A 179 -2.31 -14.77 -0.77
N CYS A 180 -1.23 -14.52 0.00
CA CYS A 180 -1.00 -15.22 1.26
C CYS A 180 -1.92 -14.72 2.39
N PHE A 181 -2.63 -13.60 2.20
CA PHE A 181 -3.37 -12.91 3.24
C PHE A 181 -4.88 -13.00 3.02
N SER A 182 -5.61 -13.34 4.08
CA SER A 182 -7.08 -13.18 4.13
C SER A 182 -7.41 -11.71 4.35
N ILE A 183 -7.67 -10.97 3.28
CA ILE A 183 -7.96 -9.55 3.37
C ILE A 183 -9.40 -9.40 3.86
N GLN A 184 -9.57 -8.97 5.10
CA GLN A 184 -10.85 -8.59 5.68
C GLN A 184 -10.67 -7.25 6.37
N LYS A 185 -11.66 -6.37 6.25
CA LYS A 185 -11.59 -5.06 6.91
C LYS A 185 -11.56 -5.27 8.43
N PRO A 186 -10.48 -4.84 9.12
CA PRO A 186 -10.43 -4.96 10.57
C PRO A 186 -11.41 -3.98 11.25
N PRO A 187 -11.85 -4.29 12.48
CA PRO A 187 -12.50 -3.30 13.34
C PRO A 187 -11.52 -2.17 13.71
N ALA A 188 -12.05 -1.10 14.31
CA ALA A 188 -11.20 -0.08 14.93
C ALA A 188 -10.45 -0.68 16.12
N GLU A 189 -9.12 -0.54 16.14
CA GLU A 189 -8.22 -1.21 17.07
C GLU A 189 -7.14 -0.25 17.57
N ILE A 190 -6.61 -0.48 18.77
CA ILE A 190 -5.60 0.42 19.38
C ILE A 190 -4.30 0.47 18.56
N GLN A 191 -3.98 -0.62 17.85
CA GLN A 191 -2.86 -0.73 16.93
C GLN A 191 -2.99 0.25 15.75
N GLY A 192 -4.21 0.72 15.46
CA GLY A 192 -4.44 1.80 14.50
C GLY A 192 -3.88 3.15 14.94
N SER A 193 -3.60 3.38 16.24
CA SER A 193 -2.88 4.57 16.70
C SER A 193 -1.36 4.40 16.62
N LEU A 194 -0.84 3.19 16.84
CA LEU A 194 0.59 2.88 16.77
C LEU A 194 0.93 2.22 15.43
N LEU A 195 0.77 3.00 14.36
CA LEU A 195 0.94 2.53 13.00
C LEU A 195 2.41 2.21 12.68
N LEU A 196 2.75 0.92 12.57
CA LEU A 196 4.12 0.44 12.29
C LEU A 196 4.58 0.63 10.83
N SER A 197 4.17 1.74 10.21
CA SER A 197 4.58 2.09 8.86
C SER A 197 6.09 2.35 8.84
N ILE A 198 6.83 1.67 7.95
CA ILE A 198 8.30 1.83 7.88
C ILE A 198 8.74 3.29 7.69
N PRO A 199 8.10 4.14 6.85
CA PRO A 199 8.37 5.58 6.83
C PRO A 199 8.32 6.27 8.21
N PHE A 200 7.36 5.92 9.06
CA PHE A 200 7.23 6.49 10.40
C PHE A 200 8.35 5.99 11.31
N LEU A 201 8.67 4.69 11.26
CA LEU A 201 9.77 4.11 12.03
C LEU A 201 11.12 4.72 11.63
N VAL A 202 11.34 5.00 10.34
CA VAL A 202 12.54 5.67 9.84
C VAL A 202 12.62 7.10 10.37
N HIS A 203 11.53 7.88 10.25
CA HIS A 203 11.50 9.26 10.74
C HIS A 203 11.71 9.32 12.25
N TYR A 204 11.15 8.36 13.00
CA TYR A 204 11.35 8.22 14.43
C TYR A 204 12.82 7.92 14.80
N LEU A 205 13.48 7.01 14.07
CA LEU A 205 14.89 6.66 14.32
C LEU A 205 15.90 7.69 13.83
N VAL A 206 15.56 8.45 12.79
CA VAL A 206 16.43 9.47 12.19
C VAL A 206 15.61 10.76 12.00
N PRO A 207 15.36 11.53 13.09
CA PRO A 207 14.52 12.71 13.06
C PRO A 207 15.01 13.82 12.12
N GLU A 208 16.30 13.80 11.76
CA GLU A 208 16.91 14.74 10.81
C GLU A 208 16.38 14.54 9.37
N LEU A 209 15.88 13.35 9.04
CA LEU A 209 15.25 13.09 7.76
C LEU A 209 13.77 13.46 7.83
N SER A 210 13.35 14.42 7.00
CA SER A 210 11.92 14.77 6.94
C SER A 210 11.08 13.59 6.43
N LEU A 211 9.87 13.42 7.00
CA LEU A 211 8.93 12.39 6.55
C LEU A 211 8.65 12.46 5.04
N THR A 212 8.51 13.67 4.49
CA THR A 212 8.30 13.88 3.05
C THR A 212 9.48 13.37 2.22
N SER A 213 10.72 13.62 2.65
CA SER A 213 11.92 13.12 1.96
C SER A 213 11.98 11.60 1.96
N ILE A 214 11.66 10.97 3.11
CA ILE A 214 11.59 9.51 3.27
C ILE A 214 10.53 8.91 2.32
N GLN A 215 9.33 9.49 2.34
CA GLN A 215 8.19 9.07 1.51
C GLN A 215 8.50 9.20 0.02
N ASN A 216 9.11 10.30 -0.40
CA ASN A 216 9.54 10.52 -1.78
C ASN A 216 10.59 9.49 -2.22
N ALA A 217 11.59 9.22 -1.37
CA ALA A 217 12.62 8.22 -1.68
C ALA A 217 12.00 6.83 -1.86
N PHE A 218 11.03 6.46 -1.02
CA PHE A 218 10.35 5.16 -1.12
C PHE A 218 9.28 5.13 -2.22
N GLY A 219 8.85 6.29 -2.72
CA GLY A 219 7.74 6.43 -3.66
C GLY A 219 6.43 5.96 -3.05
N THR A 220 6.11 6.43 -1.84
CA THR A 220 4.86 6.16 -1.12
C THR A 220 4.27 7.45 -0.59
N THR A 221 2.94 7.58 -0.64
CA THR A 221 2.17 8.75 -0.15
C THR A 221 1.03 8.33 0.77
N ILE A 222 1.05 7.10 1.30
CA ILE A 222 -0.10 6.50 1.98
C ILE A 222 -0.50 7.26 3.25
N HIS A 223 0.46 7.77 4.01
CA HIS A 223 0.18 8.41 5.30
C HIS A 223 0.61 9.87 5.32
N SER A 224 -0.23 10.72 5.92
CA SER A 224 0.10 12.13 6.08
C SER A 224 0.99 12.37 7.32
N PRO A 225 1.74 13.48 7.37
CA PRO A 225 2.38 13.97 8.59
C PRO A 225 1.44 14.16 9.79
N ALA A 226 0.12 14.28 9.59
CA ALA A 226 -0.81 14.28 10.72
C ALA A 226 -0.97 12.89 11.34
N GLU A 227 -1.02 11.83 10.53
CA GLU A 227 -1.04 10.46 11.04
C GLU A 227 0.26 10.13 11.79
N TYR A 228 1.40 10.71 11.37
CA TYR A 228 2.65 10.60 12.12
C TYR A 228 2.55 11.21 13.52
N ARG A 229 1.82 12.32 13.71
CA ARG A 229 1.62 12.90 15.06
C ARG A 229 0.78 11.99 15.96
N VAL A 230 -0.17 11.24 15.39
CA VAL A 230 -0.92 10.22 16.15
C VAL A 230 0.03 9.12 16.61
N PHE A 231 0.87 8.64 15.70
CA PHE A 231 1.91 7.65 16.01
C PHE A 231 2.89 8.15 17.09
N GLU A 232 3.39 9.38 16.97
CA GLU A 232 4.29 10.00 17.94
C GLU A 232 3.60 10.18 19.32
N GLY A 233 2.34 10.62 19.33
CA GLY A 233 1.54 10.68 20.54
C GLY A 233 1.35 9.31 21.20
N ALA A 234 1.08 8.28 20.40
CA ALA A 234 0.92 6.90 20.87
C ALA A 234 2.19 6.37 21.55
N LEU A 235 3.37 6.70 21.02
CA LEU A 235 4.66 6.36 21.65
C LEU A 235 4.85 7.02 23.02
N GLN A 236 4.25 8.18 23.25
CA GLN A 236 4.27 8.86 24.54
C GLN A 236 3.16 8.36 25.49
N GLY A 237 2.43 7.30 25.11
CA GLY A 237 1.27 6.78 25.85
C GLY A 237 0.01 7.66 25.73
N LEU A 238 0.05 8.68 24.88
CA LEU A 238 -1.09 9.56 24.61
C LEU A 238 -1.88 9.04 23.40
N TYR A 239 -3.21 9.17 23.41
CA TYR A 239 -4.04 8.90 22.20
C TYR A 239 -3.98 7.46 21.63
N MET A 240 -3.64 6.44 22.43
CA MET A 240 -3.83 5.03 22.08
C MET A 240 -5.31 4.64 22.17
N LEU A 241 -6.08 5.02 21.15
CA LEU A 241 -7.52 4.78 21.07
C LEU A 241 -7.82 3.86 19.88
N PRO A 242 -8.84 2.98 19.98
CA PRO A 242 -9.27 2.19 18.84
C PRO A 242 -9.62 3.06 17.64
N ARG A 243 -8.90 2.89 16.53
CA ARG A 243 -9.13 3.64 15.29
C ARG A 243 -8.76 2.82 14.06
N LEU A 244 -9.21 3.31 12.92
CA LEU A 244 -8.71 2.89 11.61
C LEU A 244 -7.97 4.08 11.00
N PRO A 245 -6.67 3.96 10.67
CA PRO A 245 -5.97 5.00 9.94
C PRO A 245 -6.70 5.31 8.63
N PRO A 246 -6.81 6.59 8.25
CA PRO A 246 -7.41 6.95 6.99
C PRO A 246 -6.60 6.41 5.83
N ARG A 247 -7.31 6.10 4.74
CA ARG A 247 -6.67 5.86 3.45
C ARG A 247 -6.15 7.18 2.87
N PRO A 248 -5.10 7.14 2.04
CA PRO A 248 -4.64 8.34 1.36
C PRO A 248 -5.74 8.92 0.50
N ILE A 249 -5.70 10.24 0.39
CA ILE A 249 -6.55 11.01 -0.50
C ILE A 249 -5.64 11.49 -1.61
N GLU A 250 -5.95 11.07 -2.83
CA GLU A 250 -5.13 11.37 -3.99
C GLU A 250 -5.62 12.68 -4.60
N VAL A 251 -4.70 13.52 -5.04
CA VAL A 251 -4.99 14.76 -5.73
C VAL A 251 -4.37 14.66 -7.11
N LEU A 252 -5.18 14.84 -8.15
CA LEU A 252 -4.77 14.62 -9.54
C LEU A 252 -5.08 15.84 -10.38
N ASN A 253 -4.18 16.16 -11.30
CA ASN A 253 -4.40 17.26 -12.23
C ASN A 253 -5.37 16.86 -13.33
N ILE A 254 -6.28 17.77 -13.64
CA ILE A 254 -7.31 17.62 -14.65
C ILE A 254 -6.89 18.40 -15.91
N PRO A 255 -7.04 17.83 -17.12
CA PRO A 255 -6.80 18.56 -18.36
C PRO A 255 -7.69 19.81 -18.50
N GLN A 256 -7.13 20.88 -19.06
CA GLN A 256 -7.84 22.15 -19.29
C GLN A 256 -9.11 22.01 -20.15
N SER A 257 -9.14 21.03 -21.07
CA SER A 257 -10.31 20.71 -21.89
C SER A 257 -11.51 20.35 -21.02
N LEU A 258 -11.28 19.49 -20.03
CA LEU A 258 -12.30 19.00 -19.12
C LEU A 258 -12.80 20.10 -18.18
N LEU A 259 -11.89 20.95 -17.68
CA LEU A 259 -12.27 22.12 -16.86
C LEU A 259 -13.19 23.08 -17.62
N SER A 260 -12.89 23.30 -18.91
CA SER A 260 -13.70 24.16 -19.77
C SER A 260 -15.10 23.59 -19.98
N GLY A 261 -15.20 22.28 -20.22
CA GLY A 261 -16.49 21.58 -20.32
C GLY A 261 -17.29 21.59 -19.01
N ILE A 262 -16.63 21.43 -17.87
CA ILE A 262 -17.27 21.50 -16.55
C ILE A 262 -17.85 22.90 -16.30
N SER A 263 -17.09 23.96 -16.57
CA SER A 263 -17.56 25.33 -16.41
C SER A 263 -18.79 25.63 -17.27
N GLU A 264 -18.82 25.15 -18.52
CA GLU A 264 -20.02 25.29 -19.36
C GLU A 264 -21.23 24.57 -18.76
N LEU A 265 -21.03 23.33 -18.29
CA LEU A 265 -22.10 22.50 -17.74
C LEU A 265 -22.68 23.08 -16.44
N VAL A 266 -21.83 23.71 -15.63
CA VAL A 266 -22.24 24.37 -14.37
C VAL A 266 -23.26 25.48 -14.62
N THR A 267 -23.10 26.28 -15.68
CA THR A 267 -24.06 27.35 -16.03
C THR A 267 -25.47 26.81 -16.34
N LYS A 268 -25.56 25.53 -16.71
CA LYS A 268 -26.77 24.81 -17.07
C LYS A 268 -27.40 24.06 -15.89
N LEU A 269 -26.79 24.05 -14.70
CA LEU A 269 -27.37 23.41 -13.51
C LEU A 269 -28.68 24.08 -13.11
N ARG A 270 -29.70 23.28 -12.83
CA ARG A 270 -31.05 23.72 -12.45
C ARG A 270 -31.65 22.76 -11.42
N GLY A 271 -32.72 23.20 -10.75
CA GLY A 271 -33.50 22.34 -9.85
C GLY A 271 -32.72 21.79 -8.65
N TYR A 272 -33.38 20.92 -7.89
CA TYR A 272 -32.81 20.26 -6.71
C TYR A 272 -32.92 18.74 -6.84
N ASN A 273 -31.82 18.06 -6.57
CA ASN A 273 -31.75 16.62 -6.42
C ASN A 273 -31.80 16.23 -4.94
N PRO A 274 -32.37 15.06 -4.62
CA PRO A 274 -32.31 14.54 -3.27
C PRO A 274 -30.85 14.29 -2.86
N ARG A 275 -30.52 14.72 -1.64
CA ARG A 275 -29.20 14.49 -1.02
C ARG A 275 -28.89 12.99 -0.98
N PRO A 276 -27.63 12.56 -1.20
CA PRO A 276 -27.27 11.16 -1.05
C PRO A 276 -27.60 10.63 0.35
N SER A 277 -28.16 9.42 0.43
CA SER A 277 -28.68 8.84 1.68
C SER A 277 -27.62 8.52 2.72
N TYR A 278 -26.36 8.39 2.31
CA TYR A 278 -25.21 8.14 3.20
C TYR A 278 -24.66 9.42 3.84
N VAL A 279 -25.12 10.59 3.41
CA VAL A 279 -24.68 11.86 3.97
C VAL A 279 -25.34 12.09 5.33
N PRO A 280 -24.55 12.39 6.39
CA PRO A 280 -25.08 12.67 7.73
C PRO A 280 -26.10 13.81 7.73
N SER A 281 -27.12 13.71 8.59
CA SER A 281 -28.20 14.71 8.68
C SER A 281 -27.70 16.11 9.04
N ASN A 282 -26.63 16.21 9.82
CA ASN A 282 -25.97 17.44 10.23
C ASN A 282 -25.04 18.05 9.16
N THR A 283 -25.05 17.52 7.94
CA THR A 283 -24.28 18.07 6.82
C THR A 283 -25.17 18.95 5.96
N ASP A 284 -24.77 20.21 5.86
CA ASP A 284 -25.44 21.25 5.08
C ASP A 284 -24.89 21.21 3.66
N MET A 285 -25.67 20.60 2.76
CA MET A 285 -25.34 20.49 1.35
C MET A 285 -26.60 20.48 0.49
N TYR A 286 -26.47 21.02 -0.71
CA TYR A 286 -27.50 21.07 -1.73
C TYR A 286 -27.00 20.33 -2.97
N CYS A 287 -27.84 19.46 -3.53
CA CYS A 287 -27.52 18.77 -4.77
C CYS A 287 -28.37 19.35 -5.91
N TYR A 288 -27.73 19.66 -7.04
CA TYR A 288 -28.41 20.19 -8.23
C TYR A 288 -28.75 19.09 -9.24
N GLN A 289 -29.75 19.35 -10.08
CA GLN A 289 -30.05 18.49 -11.23
C GLN A 289 -29.08 18.76 -12.38
N TRP A 290 -28.55 17.68 -12.95
CA TRP A 290 -27.66 17.74 -14.10
C TRP A 290 -28.44 17.81 -15.43
N PRO A 291 -27.90 18.49 -16.46
CA PRO A 291 -28.45 18.46 -17.81
C PRO A 291 -28.33 17.06 -18.44
N ASP A 292 -29.18 16.76 -19.42
CA ASP A 292 -29.21 15.45 -20.09
C ASP A 292 -27.95 15.16 -20.94
N GLU A 293 -27.19 16.18 -21.34
CA GLU A 293 -25.97 16.11 -22.19
C GLU A 293 -24.70 15.59 -21.47
N LYS A 294 -24.88 14.82 -20.39
CA LYS A 294 -23.82 14.46 -19.44
C LYS A 294 -22.77 13.46 -19.92
N GLY A 295 -23.07 12.71 -20.98
CA GLY A 295 -22.27 11.55 -21.43
C GLY A 295 -20.83 11.92 -21.81
N CYS A 296 -20.65 12.92 -22.66
CA CYS A 296 -19.32 13.26 -23.18
C CYS A 296 -18.32 13.66 -22.09
N LEU A 297 -18.76 14.45 -21.11
CA LEU A 297 -17.93 14.89 -19.97
C LEU A 297 -17.61 13.75 -19.01
N THR A 298 -18.54 12.80 -18.82
CA THR A 298 -18.27 11.63 -17.98
C THR A 298 -17.30 10.66 -18.64
N ASP A 299 -17.35 10.51 -19.96
CA ASP A 299 -16.42 9.66 -20.72
C ASP A 299 -15.00 10.25 -20.74
N GLU A 300 -14.85 11.57 -20.96
CA GLU A 300 -13.54 12.24 -20.90
C GLU A 300 -12.93 12.15 -19.50
N LEU A 301 -13.75 12.37 -18.45
CA LEU A 301 -13.30 12.24 -17.07
C LEU A 301 -12.94 10.79 -16.72
N TRP A 302 -13.67 9.81 -17.23
CA TRP A 302 -13.32 8.39 -17.09
C TRP A 302 -11.96 8.06 -17.73
N ASN A 303 -11.68 8.61 -18.91
CA ASN A 303 -10.39 8.41 -19.59
C ASN A 303 -9.22 9.02 -18.80
N VAL A 304 -9.42 10.19 -18.18
CA VAL A 304 -8.42 10.81 -17.29
C VAL A 304 -8.18 9.95 -16.05
N LEU A 305 -9.25 9.49 -15.40
CA LEU A 305 -9.16 8.67 -14.18
C LEU A 305 -8.66 7.24 -14.43
N THR A 306 -8.78 6.71 -15.65
CA THR A 306 -8.19 5.40 -15.98
C THR A 306 -6.74 5.52 -16.42
N SER A 307 -6.39 6.56 -17.19
CA SER A 307 -5.01 6.81 -17.64
C SER A 307 -4.05 7.16 -16.50
N GLN A 308 -4.51 7.91 -15.49
CA GLN A 308 -3.70 8.25 -14.31
C GLN A 308 -3.68 7.15 -13.24
N SER A 309 -4.39 6.04 -13.48
CA SER A 309 -4.52 4.87 -12.59
C SER A 309 -5.23 5.00 -11.22
N PRO A 310 -5.97 6.07 -10.84
CA PRO A 310 -6.78 6.03 -9.60
C PRO A 310 -7.98 5.07 -9.69
N LEU A 311 -8.49 4.81 -10.90
CA LEU A 311 -9.57 3.87 -11.17
C LEU A 311 -9.14 2.86 -12.22
N LYS A 312 -9.66 1.64 -12.12
CA LYS A 312 -9.40 0.56 -13.06
C LYS A 312 -10.68 0.08 -13.75
N GLU A 313 -10.56 -0.13 -15.06
CA GLU A 313 -11.62 -0.71 -15.87
C GLU A 313 -11.97 -2.12 -15.38
N GLY A 314 -13.27 -2.43 -15.29
CA GLY A 314 -13.78 -3.70 -14.76
C GLY A 314 -13.84 -3.79 -13.22
N GLU A 315 -13.01 -3.02 -12.50
CA GLU A 315 -13.04 -2.96 -11.03
C GLU A 315 -13.94 -1.83 -10.50
N HIS A 316 -14.13 -0.77 -11.29
CA HIS A 316 -14.91 0.40 -10.90
C HIS A 316 -16.00 0.68 -11.93
N ARG A 317 -17.19 1.07 -11.47
CA ARG A 317 -18.30 1.48 -12.31
C ARG A 317 -18.92 2.76 -11.79
N LEU A 318 -19.09 3.77 -12.65
CA LEU A 318 -19.82 4.98 -12.27
C LEU A 318 -21.25 4.60 -11.85
N SER A 319 -21.60 4.93 -10.60
CA SER A 319 -22.89 4.59 -10.01
C SER A 319 -23.81 5.79 -9.94
N LYS A 320 -23.29 6.94 -9.51
CA LYS A 320 -24.03 8.19 -9.36
C LYS A 320 -23.12 9.38 -9.60
N LEU A 321 -23.76 10.50 -9.93
CA LEU A 321 -23.13 11.78 -10.20
C LEU A 321 -23.97 12.86 -9.54
N TYR A 322 -23.30 13.78 -8.85
CA TYR A 322 -23.92 14.90 -8.16
C TYR A 322 -23.18 16.19 -8.50
N ALA A 323 -23.90 17.28 -8.70
CA ALA A 323 -23.37 18.63 -8.53
C ALA A 323 -23.78 19.11 -7.14
N ILE A 324 -22.81 19.52 -6.32
CA ILE A 324 -23.01 19.77 -4.90
C ILE A 324 -22.54 21.17 -4.55
N HIS A 325 -23.39 21.93 -3.87
CA HIS A 325 -22.98 23.04 -3.01
C HIS A 325 -22.83 22.50 -1.59
N HIS A 326 -21.63 22.60 -1.01
CA HIS A 326 -21.34 22.06 0.32
C HIS A 326 -20.91 23.18 1.27
N ASP A 327 -21.84 23.58 2.13
CA ASP A 327 -21.60 24.64 3.12
C ASP A 327 -20.78 24.13 4.30
N LYS A 328 -21.28 23.10 4.99
CA LYS A 328 -20.73 22.63 6.28
C LYS A 328 -21.00 21.14 6.53
N GLY A 329 -20.22 20.55 7.42
CA GLY A 329 -20.40 19.17 7.87
C GLY A 329 -19.63 18.15 7.02
N ARG A 330 -19.70 16.88 7.41
CA ARG A 330 -18.82 15.83 6.89
C ARG A 330 -19.46 15.11 5.70
N LEU A 331 -18.73 14.99 4.59
CA LEU A 331 -19.07 14.09 3.49
C LEU A 331 -18.21 12.81 3.61
N PRO A 332 -18.73 11.70 4.14
CA PRO A 332 -18.03 10.43 4.15
C PRO A 332 -18.10 9.75 2.78
N THR A 333 -17.04 9.03 2.42
CA THR A 333 -17.02 8.11 1.27
C THR A 333 -17.49 6.73 1.70
N PRO A 334 -18.58 6.19 1.12
CA PRO A 334 -19.09 4.86 1.50
C PRO A 334 -18.09 3.73 1.24
N GLU A 335 -18.16 2.65 2.03
CA GLU A 335 -17.21 1.53 2.04
C GLU A 335 -17.00 0.80 0.69
N ARG A 336 -17.99 0.83 -0.19
CA ARG A 336 -17.92 0.18 -1.52
C ARG A 336 -17.76 1.18 -2.65
N HIS A 337 -17.37 2.40 -2.34
CA HIS A 337 -17.30 3.44 -3.33
C HIS A 337 -16.00 4.26 -3.25
N VAL A 338 -15.61 4.75 -4.42
CA VAL A 338 -14.62 5.82 -4.55
C VAL A 338 -15.37 7.09 -4.93
N HIS A 339 -15.07 8.18 -4.23
CA HIS A 339 -15.56 9.51 -4.57
C HIS A 339 -14.49 10.24 -5.37
N VAL A 340 -14.83 10.74 -6.54
CA VAL A 340 -13.99 11.71 -7.26
C VAL A 340 -14.69 13.05 -7.20
N LEU A 341 -14.02 14.02 -6.59
CA LEU A 341 -14.51 15.37 -6.43
C LEU A 341 -13.76 16.29 -7.39
N VAL A 342 -14.50 17.07 -8.17
CA VAL A 342 -13.94 18.04 -9.12
C VAL A 342 -14.48 19.42 -8.77
N PRO A 343 -13.63 20.40 -8.45
CA PRO A 343 -14.09 21.68 -7.97
C PRO A 343 -14.76 22.44 -9.11
N VAL A 344 -15.82 23.14 -8.77
CA VAL A 344 -16.49 24.10 -9.65
C VAL A 344 -16.08 25.47 -9.12
N ILE A 345 -15.01 26.02 -9.70
CA ILE A 345 -14.48 27.30 -9.25
C ILE A 345 -15.04 28.41 -10.13
N ASP A 346 -15.92 29.23 -9.56
CA ASP A 346 -16.29 30.51 -10.16
C ASP A 346 -15.11 31.49 -10.07
N ALA A 347 -14.99 32.33 -11.11
CA ALA A 347 -13.74 32.98 -11.49
C ALA A 347 -13.04 33.96 -10.52
N PRO A 348 -13.56 34.39 -9.35
CA PRO A 348 -12.70 35.15 -8.43
C PRO A 348 -11.96 34.31 -7.37
N VAL A 349 -12.32 33.04 -7.14
CA VAL A 349 -11.75 32.25 -6.01
C VAL A 349 -10.97 31.03 -6.52
N ALA A 350 -9.77 31.24 -7.04
CA ALA A 350 -8.94 30.19 -7.67
C ALA A 350 -8.60 28.97 -6.78
N VAL A 351 -8.87 29.04 -5.47
CA VAL A 351 -8.52 28.01 -4.49
C VAL A 351 -9.62 27.87 -3.43
N SER A 352 -10.12 26.65 -3.25
CA SER A 352 -11.01 26.29 -2.15
C SER A 352 -10.23 25.64 -1.00
N ARG A 353 -10.66 25.84 0.24
CA ARG A 353 -10.03 25.20 1.41
C ARG A 353 -10.89 24.05 1.92
N VAL A 354 -10.34 22.85 1.83
CA VAL A 354 -10.97 21.64 2.34
C VAL A 354 -10.03 20.89 3.29
N SER A 355 -10.63 20.24 4.27
CA SER A 355 -9.98 19.35 5.22
C SER A 355 -10.39 17.91 4.90
N PRO A 356 -9.60 17.19 4.09
CA PRO A 356 -9.73 15.75 3.96
C PRO A 356 -9.35 15.07 5.28
N ASP A 357 -10.26 14.30 5.86
CA ASP A 357 -10.22 13.56 7.15
C ASP A 357 -10.07 14.36 8.46
N PRO A 358 -11.12 15.06 8.94
CA PRO A 358 -11.06 15.87 10.15
C PRO A 358 -11.03 15.08 11.47
N GLY A 359 -11.07 13.73 11.44
CA GLY A 359 -11.06 12.90 12.65
C GLY A 359 -9.75 12.92 13.42
N VAL A 360 -8.67 13.38 12.77
CA VAL A 360 -7.28 13.35 13.28
C VAL A 360 -6.64 14.73 13.26
N HIS A 361 -7.23 15.67 12.54
CA HIS A 361 -6.57 16.92 12.19
C HIS A 361 -6.92 18.05 13.15
N ASP A 362 -5.90 18.49 13.90
CA ASP A 362 -5.80 19.90 14.29
C ASP A 362 -5.89 20.77 13.03
N ARG A 363 -6.42 22.00 13.13
CA ARG A 363 -6.82 22.93 12.03
C ARG A 363 -5.72 23.33 11.02
N LYS A 364 -4.58 22.64 11.02
CA LYS A 364 -3.36 22.92 10.25
C LYS A 364 -3.22 22.09 8.96
N TRP A 365 -3.99 21.00 8.76
CA TRP A 365 -4.01 20.27 7.50
C TRP A 365 -5.09 20.82 6.58
N ARG A 366 -4.77 21.94 5.93
CA ARG A 366 -5.63 22.58 4.92
C ARG A 366 -5.12 22.19 3.56
N HIS A 367 -5.90 21.44 2.80
CA HIS A 367 -5.62 21.28 1.39
C HIS A 367 -6.14 22.52 0.65
N GLN A 368 -5.24 23.16 -0.10
CA GLN A 368 -5.60 24.18 -1.07
C GLN A 368 -6.05 23.46 -2.32
N TRP A 369 -7.36 23.36 -2.50
CA TRP A 369 -7.97 22.70 -3.63
C TRP A 369 -8.05 23.67 -4.80
N GLU A 370 -7.11 23.50 -5.73
CA GLU A 370 -7.00 24.34 -6.93
C GLU A 370 -8.00 23.92 -8.00
N ALA A 371 -8.39 24.85 -8.89
CA ALA A 371 -9.35 24.60 -9.97
C ALA A 371 -8.93 23.42 -10.87
N GLU A 372 -7.62 23.25 -11.06
CA GLU A 372 -7.05 22.25 -11.95
C GLU A 372 -6.89 20.86 -11.30
N GLN A 373 -7.35 20.69 -10.06
CA GLN A 373 -7.14 19.48 -9.28
C GLN A 373 -8.46 18.77 -9.00
N CYS A 374 -8.51 17.45 -9.15
CA CYS A 374 -9.56 16.61 -8.56
C CYS A 374 -9.03 15.89 -7.32
N ILE A 375 -9.93 15.66 -6.37
CA ILE A 375 -9.67 14.88 -5.16
C ILE A 375 -10.30 13.51 -5.33
N VAL A 376 -9.49 12.45 -5.25
CA VAL A 376 -9.94 11.06 -5.23
C VAL A 376 -9.93 10.58 -3.78
N MET A 377 -11.13 10.34 -3.28
CA MET A 377 -11.42 9.91 -1.93
C MET A 377 -11.74 8.41 -1.91
N GLN A 378 -10.89 7.66 -1.23
CA GLN A 378 -11.03 6.21 -1.05
C GLN A 378 -12.14 5.85 -0.05
N PRO A 379 -12.63 4.59 -0.02
CA PRO A 379 -13.58 4.13 0.99
C PRO A 379 -13.17 4.51 2.43
N GLY A 380 -14.12 5.01 3.22
CA GLY A 380 -13.89 5.37 4.62
C GLY A 380 -13.19 6.72 4.84
N THR A 381 -12.82 7.44 3.78
CA THR A 381 -12.32 8.83 3.88
C THR A 381 -13.47 9.82 4.08
N VAL A 382 -13.15 11.04 4.53
CA VAL A 382 -14.12 12.11 4.80
C VAL A 382 -13.64 13.43 4.22
N LEU A 383 -14.54 14.22 3.65
CA LEU A 383 -14.28 15.62 3.26
C LEU A 383 -14.99 16.55 4.24
N LEU A 384 -14.30 17.59 4.68
CA LEU A 384 -14.89 18.69 5.44
C LEU A 384 -14.54 20.03 4.78
N PRO A 385 -15.51 20.79 4.26
CA PRO A 385 -15.25 22.14 3.76
C PRO A 385 -14.95 23.10 4.92
N GLU A 386 -13.96 23.98 4.74
CA GLU A 386 -13.73 25.11 5.65
C GLU A 386 -14.53 26.36 5.26
N GLN A 387 -14.97 26.41 4.00
CA GLN A 387 -15.78 27.44 3.38
C GLN A 387 -16.77 26.77 2.41
N PRO A 388 -17.89 27.42 2.08
CA PRO A 388 -18.78 26.92 1.04
C PRO A 388 -18.00 26.62 -0.24
N VAL A 389 -18.21 25.44 -0.79
CA VAL A 389 -17.53 24.96 -1.99
C VAL A 389 -18.51 24.26 -2.90
N ASP A 390 -18.39 24.57 -4.19
CA ASP A 390 -19.13 23.91 -5.25
C ASP A 390 -18.23 22.87 -5.93
N TYR A 391 -18.76 21.67 -6.15
CA TYR A 391 -18.03 20.61 -6.83
C TYR A 391 -18.94 19.59 -7.48
N LEU A 392 -18.39 18.90 -8.46
CA LEU A 392 -18.95 17.66 -8.99
C LEU A 392 -18.46 16.50 -8.14
N ALA A 393 -19.37 15.65 -7.68
CA ALA A 393 -19.06 14.42 -6.98
C ALA A 393 -19.47 13.21 -7.83
N LEU A 394 -18.47 12.47 -8.30
CA LEU A 394 -18.65 11.21 -9.00
C LEU A 394 -18.47 10.06 -8.03
N LEU A 395 -19.49 9.22 -7.94
CA LEU A 395 -19.51 8.07 -7.04
C LEU A 395 -19.31 6.80 -7.87
N PHE A 396 -18.15 6.19 -7.77
CA PHE A 396 -17.83 4.93 -8.43
C PHE A 396 -18.05 3.77 -7.47
N LEU A 397 -18.86 2.79 -7.87
CA LEU A 397 -19.02 1.53 -7.16
C LEU A 397 -17.83 0.63 -7.48
N ILE A 398 -17.23 0.02 -6.45
CA ILE A 398 -16.20 -1.01 -6.59
C ILE A 398 -16.92 -2.33 -6.93
N THR A 399 -16.78 -2.78 -8.18
CA THR A 399 -17.44 -3.97 -8.74
C THR A 399 -16.65 -5.24 -8.56
N SER A 400 -15.35 -5.15 -8.28
CA SER A 400 -14.55 -6.33 -7.96
C SER A 400 -14.97 -6.88 -6.59
N THR A 401 -15.59 -8.06 -6.61
CA THR A 401 -15.76 -8.93 -5.45
C THR A 401 -14.53 -9.82 -5.23
N ASP A 402 -13.30 -9.29 -5.34
CA ASP A 402 -12.13 -9.97 -4.74
C ASP A 402 -12.08 -9.80 -3.21
N LEU A 403 -13.26 -9.75 -2.60
CA LEU A 403 -13.54 -10.28 -1.29
C LEU A 403 -14.50 -11.46 -1.51
N VAL A 404 -13.94 -12.68 -1.45
CA VAL A 404 -14.63 -13.99 -1.40
C VAL A 404 -14.85 -14.71 -2.76
N HIS A 405 -14.15 -15.86 -2.88
CA HIS A 405 -14.30 -16.96 -3.85
C HIS A 405 -13.54 -16.90 -5.20
N ARG A 406 -12.24 -17.24 -5.14
CA ARG A 406 -11.73 -18.34 -5.98
C ARG A 406 -11.39 -19.54 -5.10
N ALA A 407 -12.41 -20.37 -4.88
CA ALA A 407 -12.24 -21.72 -4.35
C ALA A 407 -11.79 -22.69 -5.46
N VAL A 408 -11.26 -23.82 -4.99
CA VAL A 408 -11.06 -25.10 -5.69
C VAL A 408 -9.68 -25.31 -6.30
N VAL A 409 -8.72 -25.64 -5.42
CA VAL A 409 -7.76 -26.71 -5.71
C VAL A 409 -8.58 -28.00 -5.78
N ARG A 410 -8.71 -28.58 -6.98
CA ARG A 410 -9.04 -29.99 -7.14
C ARG A 410 -7.74 -30.81 -7.07
N PRO A 411 -7.82 -32.07 -6.60
CA PRO A 411 -6.69 -32.85 -6.07
C PRO A 411 -5.55 -33.08 -7.03
#